data_AF-A0A9P9FPI0-F1
#
_entry.id   AF-A0A9P9FPI0-F1
#
_cell.length_a   1.000
_cell.length_b   1.000
_cell.length_c   1.000
_cell.angle_alpha   90.00
_cell.angle_beta   90.00
_cell.angle_gamma   90.00
#
_symmetry.space_group_name_H-M   'P 1'
#
loop_
_entity.id
_entity.type
_entity.pdbx_description
1 polymer ?
#
loop_
_entity_poly.entity_id
_entity_poly.type
_entity_poly.pdbx_seq_one_letter_code
_entity_poly.pdbx_strand_id
1 'polypeptide(L)'
;MHTEGLLKTGIIFGIPRVINAFRALVKAIPSPESNETSSIRNHITAPAGMDDRGLKYMRNIFRADLDPFLGTMDKHWPDLRTLVVTYIYGYYQSDTSILDAITTSQLNIATLVPMDVAAEVAWHMRGTIRNGGTEHQLMAAYDIALAVCDICEVTLK
;
A
#
# COMPACT_ATOMS: atom_id res chain seq x y z
N MET A 1 -10.17 5.45 9.38
CA MET A 1 -8.77 5.00 9.66
C MET A 1 -8.57 3.52 9.34
N HIS A 2 -9.33 2.60 9.98
CA HIS A 2 -9.17 1.15 9.77
C HIS A 2 -9.44 0.68 8.33
N THR A 3 -10.49 1.20 7.71
CA THR A 3 -10.89 0.94 6.32
C THR A 3 -9.87 1.47 5.30
N GLU A 4 -9.25 2.62 5.56
CA GLU A 4 -8.21 3.17 4.68
C GLU A 4 -6.97 2.26 4.63
N GLY A 5 -6.57 1.71 5.78
CA GLY A 5 -5.51 0.71 5.84
C GLY A 5 -5.84 -0.55 5.03
N LEU A 6 -7.05 -1.10 5.21
CA LEU A 6 -7.53 -2.25 4.43
C LEU A 6 -7.62 -1.97 2.93
N LEU A 7 -8.04 -0.76 2.53
CA LEU A 7 -8.20 -0.40 1.13
C LEU A 7 -6.84 -0.20 0.44
N LYS A 8 -5.90 0.52 1.08
CA LYS A 8 -4.55 0.72 0.54
C LYS A 8 -3.78 -0.59 0.40
N THR A 9 -3.88 -1.47 1.39
CA THR A 9 -3.20 -2.79 1.34
C THR A 9 -3.93 -3.75 0.39
N GLY A 10 -5.24 -3.59 0.26
CA GLY A 10 -6.10 -4.39 -0.59
C GLY A 10 -5.80 -4.35 -2.07
N ILE A 11 -5.31 -3.21 -2.56
CA ILE A 11 -4.84 -3.10 -3.95
C ILE A 11 -3.52 -3.85 -4.20
N ILE A 12 -2.83 -4.32 -3.14
CA ILE A 12 -1.61 -5.14 -3.21
C ILE A 12 -1.97 -6.63 -3.12
N PHE A 13 -2.67 -7.04 -2.06
CA PHE A 13 -2.92 -8.46 -1.80
C PHE A 13 -4.20 -9.01 -2.45
N GLY A 14 -5.02 -8.15 -3.06
CA GLY A 14 -6.18 -8.52 -3.87
C GLY A 14 -7.55 -8.32 -3.21
N ILE A 15 -8.50 -7.88 -4.02
CA ILE A 15 -9.85 -7.45 -3.61
C ILE A 15 -10.67 -8.52 -2.85
N PRO A 16 -10.67 -9.82 -3.22
CA PRO A 16 -11.46 -10.82 -2.49
C PRO A 16 -11.07 -10.93 -1.02
N ARG A 17 -9.78 -10.85 -0.71
CA ARG A 17 -9.28 -10.89 0.68
C ARG A 17 -9.69 -9.63 1.45
N VAL A 18 -9.75 -8.47 0.79
CA VAL A 18 -10.20 -7.20 1.40
C VAL A 18 -11.66 -7.31 1.81
N ILE A 19 -12.49 -7.88 0.93
CA ILE A 19 -13.92 -8.07 1.20
C ILE A 19 -14.10 -8.98 2.43
N ASN A 20 -13.31 -10.04 2.54
CA ASN A 20 -13.34 -10.92 3.71
C ASN A 20 -12.88 -10.20 4.99
N ALA A 21 -11.77 -9.45 4.92
CA ALA A 21 -11.28 -8.66 6.04
C ALA A 21 -12.29 -7.59 6.49
N PHE A 22 -12.94 -6.92 5.54
CA PHE A 22 -14.00 -5.94 5.80
C PHE A 22 -15.20 -6.58 6.52
N ARG A 23 -15.68 -7.73 6.03
CA ARG A 23 -16.78 -8.48 6.68
C ARG A 23 -16.41 -8.89 8.11
N ALA A 24 -15.18 -9.35 8.33
CA ALA A 24 -14.69 -9.71 9.66
C ALA A 24 -14.59 -8.48 10.57
N LEU A 25 -14.08 -7.36 10.06
CA LEU A 25 -13.97 -6.09 10.80
C LEU A 25 -15.34 -5.58 11.26
N VAL A 26 -16.33 -5.53 10.35
CA VAL A 26 -17.70 -5.09 10.68
C VAL A 26 -18.35 -5.97 11.75
N LYS A 27 -18.09 -7.29 11.71
CA LYS A 27 -18.57 -8.23 12.73
C LYS A 27 -17.86 -8.04 14.08
N ALA A 28 -16.55 -7.82 14.06
CA ALA A 28 -15.72 -7.71 15.26
C ALA A 28 -15.93 -6.39 16.00
N ILE A 29 -16.17 -5.30 15.26
CA ILE A 29 -16.32 -3.94 15.80
C ILE A 29 -17.60 -3.32 15.25
N PRO A 30 -18.79 -3.77 15.71
CA PRO A 30 -20.05 -3.18 15.28
C PRO A 30 -20.18 -1.77 15.84
N SER A 31 -19.93 -0.76 15.00
CA SER A 31 -20.01 0.65 15.39
C SER A 31 -20.59 1.48 14.24
N PRO A 32 -21.89 1.83 14.29
CA PRO A 32 -22.49 2.71 13.29
C PRO A 32 -21.79 4.05 13.16
N GLU A 33 -21.22 4.57 14.26
CA GLU A 33 -20.44 5.81 14.29
C GLU A 33 -19.09 5.70 13.56
N SER A 34 -18.53 4.49 13.47
CA SER A 34 -17.28 4.23 12.75
C SER A 34 -17.51 3.91 11.26
N ASN A 35 -18.75 3.88 10.80
CA ASN A 35 -19.06 3.61 9.40
C ASN A 35 -18.61 4.77 8.51
N GLU A 36 -17.79 4.46 7.50
CA GLU A 36 -17.45 5.43 6.46
C GLU A 36 -18.58 5.46 5.42
N THR A 37 -19.46 6.46 5.55
CA THR A 37 -20.64 6.68 4.68
C THR A 37 -20.34 7.57 3.48
N SER A 38 -19.11 8.08 3.37
CA SER A 38 -18.62 8.86 2.24
C SER A 38 -17.17 8.48 1.93
N SER A 39 -16.78 8.61 0.66
CA SER A 39 -15.42 8.28 0.24
C SER A 39 -14.46 9.41 0.60
N ILE A 40 -13.34 9.06 1.24
CA ILE A 40 -12.19 9.96 1.48
C ILE A 40 -11.69 10.59 0.16
N ARG A 41 -11.88 9.87 -0.94
CA ARG A 41 -11.41 10.24 -2.29
C ARG A 41 -12.41 11.11 -3.06
N ASN A 42 -13.48 11.60 -2.43
CA ASN A 42 -14.45 12.51 -3.08
C ASN A 42 -13.81 13.81 -3.60
N HIS A 43 -12.62 14.18 -3.12
CA HIS A 43 -11.85 15.31 -3.62
C HIS A 43 -11.17 15.04 -4.99
N ILE A 44 -11.14 13.80 -5.46
CA ILE A 44 -10.55 13.40 -6.75
C ILE A 44 -11.65 13.36 -7.81
N THR A 45 -11.67 14.36 -8.68
CA THR A 45 -12.70 14.50 -9.74
C THR A 45 -12.44 13.61 -10.95
N ALA A 46 -11.17 13.36 -11.28
CA ALA A 46 -10.77 12.55 -12.44
C ALA A 46 -9.66 11.56 -12.03
N PRO A 47 -9.99 10.30 -11.71
CA PRO A 47 -9.00 9.29 -11.31
C PRO A 47 -7.87 9.08 -12.33
N ALA A 48 -8.18 9.20 -13.62
CA ALA A 48 -7.20 9.08 -14.71
C ALA A 48 -6.13 10.20 -14.72
N GLY A 49 -6.36 11.31 -14.00
CA GLY A 49 -5.43 12.44 -13.93
C GLY A 49 -4.44 12.36 -12.77
N MET A 50 -4.29 11.20 -12.12
CA MET A 50 -3.50 11.06 -10.89
C MET A 50 -2.03 10.68 -11.10
N ASP A 51 -1.56 10.60 -12.35
CA ASP A 51 -0.20 10.18 -12.68
C ASP A 51 0.87 11.06 -12.02
N ASP A 52 0.76 12.38 -12.10
CA ASP A 52 1.75 13.29 -11.51
C ASP A 52 1.85 13.11 -9.98
N ARG A 53 0.71 12.88 -9.32
CA ARG A 53 0.64 12.62 -7.87
C ARG A 53 1.34 11.29 -7.55
N GLY A 54 1.01 10.25 -8.31
CA GLY A 54 1.59 8.92 -8.16
C GLY A 54 3.10 8.92 -8.41
N LEU A 55 3.55 9.47 -9.53
CA LEU A 55 4.95 9.56 -9.91
C LEU A 55 5.77 10.36 -8.89
N LYS A 56 5.26 11.49 -8.39
CA LYS A 56 5.93 12.26 -7.34
C LYS A 56 6.14 11.43 -6.06
N TYR A 57 5.10 10.70 -5.64
CA TYR A 57 5.17 9.84 -4.46
C TYR A 57 6.14 8.66 -4.67
N MET A 58 6.02 7.97 -5.79
CA MET A 58 6.90 6.86 -6.20
C MET A 58 8.36 7.28 -6.30
N ARG A 59 8.64 8.48 -6.83
CA ARG A 59 10.00 9.00 -6.98
C ARG A 59 10.72 9.12 -5.64
N ASN A 60 10.00 9.47 -4.57
CA ASN A 60 10.58 9.51 -3.24
C ASN A 60 10.95 8.11 -2.73
N ILE A 61 10.06 7.13 -2.93
CA ILE A 61 10.21 5.76 -2.43
C ILE A 61 11.25 4.97 -3.21
N PHE A 62 11.19 4.97 -4.54
CA PHE A 62 11.97 4.07 -5.40
C PHE A 62 13.26 4.70 -5.93
N ARG A 63 13.28 6.04 -6.10
CA ARG A 63 14.44 6.80 -6.60
C ARG A 63 15.00 6.21 -7.90
N ALA A 64 16.26 5.76 -7.90
CA ALA A 64 16.96 5.23 -9.07
C ALA A 64 16.31 3.96 -9.64
N ASP A 65 15.55 3.21 -8.82
CA ASP A 65 14.86 2.01 -9.27
C ASP A 65 13.60 2.33 -10.11
N LEU A 66 13.08 3.57 -10.05
CA LEU A 66 11.80 3.91 -10.65
C LEU A 66 11.83 3.92 -12.18
N ASP A 67 12.75 4.68 -12.79
CA ASP A 67 12.75 4.85 -14.26
C ASP A 67 12.99 3.52 -15.01
N PRO A 68 13.92 2.64 -14.59
CA PRO A 68 14.07 1.33 -15.21
C PRO A 68 12.81 0.45 -15.11
N PHE A 69 12.14 0.48 -13.95
CA PHE A 69 10.90 -0.25 -13.72
C PHE A 69 9.77 0.24 -14.63
N LEU A 70 9.60 1.57 -14.70
CA LEU A 70 8.64 2.23 -15.58
C LEU A 70 8.92 1.96 -17.06
N GLY A 71 10.18 2.07 -17.49
CA GLY A 71 10.58 1.79 -18.87
C GLY A 71 10.34 0.34 -19.29
N THR A 72 10.42 -0.60 -18.34
CA THR A 72 10.06 -2.01 -18.60
C THR A 72 8.57 -2.15 -18.88
N MET A 73 7.71 -1.48 -18.10
CA MET A 73 6.26 -1.49 -18.36
C MET A 73 5.91 -0.79 -19.67
N ASP A 74 6.52 0.36 -19.96
CA ASP A 74 6.30 1.09 -21.22
C ASP A 74 6.58 0.20 -22.44
N LYS A 75 7.62 -0.63 -22.34
CA LYS A 75 8.03 -1.52 -23.43
C LYS A 75 7.18 -2.79 -23.54
N HIS A 76 6.78 -3.36 -22.41
CA HIS A 76 6.26 -4.73 -22.38
C HIS A 76 4.78 -4.84 -22.02
N TRP A 77 4.26 -3.92 -21.19
CA TRP A 77 2.87 -3.96 -20.74
C TRP A 77 2.39 -2.58 -20.25
N PRO A 78 2.04 -1.66 -21.17
CA PRO A 78 1.59 -0.31 -20.81
C PRO A 78 0.36 -0.27 -19.89
N ASP A 79 -0.55 -1.24 -20.00
CA ASP A 79 -1.70 -1.31 -19.08
C ASP A 79 -1.28 -1.56 -17.63
N LEU A 80 -0.20 -2.33 -17.40
CA LEU A 80 0.35 -2.49 -16.06
C LEU A 80 0.89 -1.17 -15.51
N ARG A 81 1.48 -0.32 -16.37
CA ARG A 81 1.87 1.02 -15.96
C ARG A 81 0.65 1.82 -15.51
N THR A 82 -0.43 1.83 -16.29
CA THR A 82 -1.66 2.53 -15.92
C THR A 82 -2.19 2.03 -14.58
N LEU A 83 -2.22 0.72 -14.37
CA LEU A 83 -2.61 0.14 -13.08
C LEU A 83 -1.71 0.64 -11.94
N VAL A 84 -0.39 0.56 -12.10
CA VAL A 84 0.58 0.87 -11.04
C VAL A 84 0.65 2.37 -10.78
N VAL A 85 0.86 3.18 -11.80
CA VAL A 85 1.11 4.63 -11.66
C VAL A 85 -0.19 5.37 -11.38
N THR A 86 -1.22 5.17 -12.20
CA THR A 86 -2.45 5.96 -12.12
C THR A 86 -3.32 5.50 -10.95
N TYR A 87 -3.61 4.20 -10.88
CA TYR A 87 -4.60 3.69 -9.93
C TYR A 87 -3.98 3.32 -8.58
N ILE A 88 -2.95 2.48 -8.54
CA ILE A 88 -2.34 2.06 -7.27
C ILE A 88 -1.66 3.25 -6.60
N TYR A 89 -0.68 3.87 -7.25
CA TYR A 89 0.07 4.96 -6.64
C TYR A 89 -0.68 6.26 -6.67
N GLY A 90 -1.16 6.67 -7.85
CA GLY A 90 -1.84 7.92 -8.07
C GLY A 90 -3.13 8.03 -7.29
N TYR A 91 -4.03 7.04 -7.32
CA TYR A 91 -5.36 7.14 -6.70
C TYR A 91 -5.40 6.66 -5.24
N TYR A 92 -4.70 5.57 -4.90
CA TYR A 92 -4.77 4.98 -3.56
C TYR A 92 -3.60 5.34 -2.65
N GLN A 93 -2.36 4.99 -3.01
CA GLN A 93 -1.22 5.02 -2.10
C GLN A 93 -0.76 6.44 -1.76
N SER A 94 -0.71 7.34 -2.75
CA SER A 94 -0.23 8.71 -2.55
C SER A 94 -1.24 9.65 -1.86
N ASP A 95 -2.48 9.20 -1.63
CA ASP A 95 -3.44 9.96 -0.85
C ASP A 95 -3.12 9.83 0.64
N THR A 96 -2.40 10.82 1.18
CA THR A 96 -1.96 10.82 2.59
C THR A 96 -2.86 11.67 3.49
N SER A 97 -4.11 11.91 3.10
CA SER A 97 -5.05 12.72 3.88
C SER A 97 -5.46 12.08 5.21
N ILE A 98 -5.43 10.74 5.30
CA ILE A 98 -5.78 9.97 6.51
C ILE A 98 -4.59 9.21 7.08
N LEU A 99 -3.84 8.48 6.25
CA LEU A 99 -2.62 7.78 6.65
C LEU A 99 -1.42 8.44 6.00
N ASP A 100 -0.43 8.83 6.79
CA ASP A 100 0.78 9.47 6.27
C ASP A 100 1.65 8.50 5.44
N ALA A 101 2.72 9.03 4.84
CA ALA A 101 3.59 8.26 3.96
C ALA A 101 4.41 7.18 4.70
N ILE A 102 4.74 7.41 5.98
CA ILE A 102 5.46 6.46 6.83
C ILE A 102 4.54 5.27 7.13
N THR A 103 3.34 5.54 7.64
CA THR A 103 2.32 4.54 7.97
C THR A 103 1.90 3.76 6.72
N THR A 104 1.75 4.43 5.58
CA THR A 104 1.46 3.77 4.29
C THR A 104 2.59 2.82 3.89
N SER A 105 3.86 3.20 4.09
CA SER A 105 5.00 2.30 3.82
C SER A 105 5.04 1.11 4.77
N GLN A 106 4.74 1.32 6.06
CA GLN A 106 4.63 0.25 7.06
C GLN A 106 3.51 -0.74 6.69
N LEU A 107 2.35 -0.25 6.23
CA LEU A 107 1.27 -1.10 5.75
C LEU A 107 1.68 -1.96 4.55
N ASN A 108 2.44 -1.38 3.62
CA ASN A 108 2.96 -2.13 2.48
C ASN A 108 3.95 -3.20 2.93
N ILE A 109 4.89 -2.89 3.85
CA ILE A 109 5.80 -3.90 4.44
C ILE A 109 4.99 -5.03 5.08
N ALA A 110 4.04 -4.69 5.96
CA ALA A 110 3.22 -5.69 6.66
C ALA A 110 2.38 -6.57 5.72
N THR A 111 2.04 -6.06 4.54
CA THR A 111 1.31 -6.78 3.50
C THR A 111 2.21 -7.67 2.65
N LEU A 112 3.38 -7.16 2.27
CA LEU A 112 4.27 -7.78 1.30
C LEU A 112 5.11 -8.91 1.92
N VAL A 113 5.43 -8.83 3.21
CA VAL A 113 6.20 -9.89 3.90
C VAL A 113 5.48 -11.24 3.84
N PRO A 114 4.19 -11.37 4.23
CA PRO A 114 3.46 -12.65 4.11
C PRO A 114 3.20 -13.09 2.66
N MET A 115 3.38 -12.20 1.68
CA MET A 115 3.27 -12.52 0.25
C MET A 115 4.56 -13.06 -0.35
N ASP A 116 5.67 -13.08 0.42
CA ASP A 116 6.96 -13.64 0.01
C ASP A 116 7.55 -12.92 -1.22
N VAL A 117 7.45 -11.59 -1.26
CA VAL A 117 7.91 -10.72 -2.36
C VAL A 117 9.03 -9.78 -1.90
N ALA A 118 10.23 -10.33 -1.76
CA ALA A 118 11.37 -9.67 -1.10
C ALA A 118 11.82 -8.35 -1.76
N ALA A 119 11.72 -8.23 -3.09
CA ALA A 119 12.12 -7.01 -3.80
C ALA A 119 11.24 -5.82 -3.41
N GLU A 120 9.92 -6.03 -3.39
CA GLU A 120 8.91 -5.06 -3.01
C GLU A 120 9.01 -4.71 -1.53
N VAL A 121 9.23 -5.70 -0.65
CA VAL A 121 9.52 -5.46 0.78
C VAL A 121 10.72 -4.54 0.93
N ALA A 122 11.82 -4.83 0.25
CA ALA A 122 13.04 -4.02 0.32
C ALA A 122 12.82 -2.58 -0.19
N TRP A 123 12.00 -2.40 -1.24
CA TRP A 123 11.63 -1.06 -1.69
C TRP A 123 10.86 -0.28 -0.65
N HIS A 124 9.87 -0.89 0.00
CA HIS A 124 9.06 -0.18 1.00
C HIS A 124 9.79 0.03 2.32
N MET A 125 10.71 -0.86 2.72
CA MET A 125 11.66 -0.63 3.81
C MET A 125 12.51 0.63 3.55
N ARG A 126 13.13 0.72 2.36
CA ARG A 126 13.85 1.96 1.97
C ARG A 126 12.90 3.15 1.89
N GLY A 127 11.68 2.93 1.42
CA GLY A 127 10.59 3.92 1.34
C GLY A 127 10.27 4.55 2.69
N THR A 128 10.13 3.76 3.74
CA THR A 128 9.88 4.25 5.11
C THR A 128 10.94 5.25 5.55
N ILE A 129 12.23 4.92 5.36
CA ILE A 129 13.34 5.85 5.69
C ILE A 129 13.31 7.10 4.80
N ARG A 130 13.06 6.93 3.49
CA ARG A 130 12.99 8.04 2.52
C ARG A 130 11.81 8.97 2.77
N ASN A 131 10.74 8.48 3.41
CA ASN A 131 9.60 9.27 3.87
C ASN A 131 9.86 9.97 5.21
N GLY A 132 11.06 9.85 5.79
CA GLY A 132 11.43 10.45 7.07
C GLY A 132 11.16 9.57 8.29
N GLY A 133 10.76 8.31 8.07
CA GLY A 133 10.60 7.35 9.15
C GLY A 133 11.93 6.84 9.70
N THR A 134 11.87 6.26 10.89
CA THR A 134 13.02 5.67 11.58
C THR A 134 13.16 4.18 11.29
N GLU A 135 14.34 3.62 11.52
CA GLU A 135 14.56 2.16 11.48
C GLU A 135 13.64 1.44 12.48
N HIS A 136 13.40 2.02 13.65
CA HIS A 136 12.47 1.45 14.63
C HIS A 136 11.05 1.31 14.08
N GLN A 137 10.52 2.34 13.42
CA GLN A 137 9.20 2.28 12.79
C GLN A 137 9.14 1.24 11.67
N LEU A 138 10.19 1.17 10.86
CA LEU A 138 10.32 0.18 9.81
C LEU A 138 10.29 -1.24 10.39
N MET A 139 11.15 -1.53 11.36
CA MET A 139 11.29 -2.85 11.97
C MET A 139 10.02 -3.25 12.72
N ALA A 140 9.33 -2.31 13.39
CA ALA A 140 8.06 -2.61 14.03
C ALA A 140 7.03 -3.20 13.04
N ALA A 141 6.94 -2.69 11.81
CA ALA A 141 6.04 -3.22 10.80
C ALA A 141 6.49 -4.60 10.28
N TYR A 142 7.79 -4.77 10.08
CA TYR A 142 8.38 -6.03 9.62
C TYR A 142 8.23 -7.15 10.67
N ASP A 143 8.53 -6.86 11.93
CA ASP A 143 8.46 -7.81 13.04
C ASP A 143 7.01 -8.25 13.31
N ILE A 144 6.04 -7.32 13.24
CA ILE A 144 4.61 -7.66 13.31
C ILE A 144 4.24 -8.60 12.16
N ALA A 145 4.72 -8.36 10.94
CA ALA A 145 4.42 -9.19 9.80
C ALA A 145 4.99 -10.61 9.96
N LEU A 146 6.22 -10.74 10.47
CA LEU A 146 6.83 -12.04 10.79
C LEU A 146 6.07 -12.77 11.90
N ALA A 147 5.69 -12.08 12.96
CA ALA A 147 4.89 -12.67 14.03
C ALA A 147 3.53 -13.18 13.52
N VAL A 148 2.88 -12.44 12.61
CA VAL A 148 1.65 -12.90 11.94
C VAL A 148 1.92 -14.13 11.06
N CYS A 149 3.04 -14.17 10.33
CA CYS A 149 3.41 -15.35 9.55
C CYS A 149 3.57 -16.57 10.44
N ASP A 150 4.25 -16.44 11.59
CA ASP A 150 4.43 -17.51 12.57
C ASP A 150 3.08 -18.02 13.12
N ILE A 151 2.22 -17.10 13.59
CA ILE A 151 0.87 -17.43 14.10
C ILE A 151 0.01 -18.13 13.05
N CYS A 152 0.15 -17.74 11.78
CA CYS A 152 -0.62 -18.28 10.66
C CYS A 152 0.09 -19.43 9.94
N GLU A 153 1.23 -19.92 10.45
CA GLU A 153 2.02 -21.01 9.88
C GLU A 153 2.43 -20.76 8.40
N VAL A 154 2.63 -19.50 8.03
CA VAL A 154 3.12 -19.10 6.71
C VAL A 154 4.63 -19.27 6.66
N THR A 155 5.10 -20.16 5.78
CA THR A 155 6.54 -20.36 5.53
C THR A 155 7.00 -19.48 4.37
N LEU A 156 7.93 -18.57 4.65
CA LEU A 156 8.62 -17.73 3.67
C LEU A 156 9.77 -18.52 3.01
N LYS A 157 10.12 -18.22 1.76
CA LYS A 157 11.11 -18.98 0.98
C LYS A 157 12.51 -18.38 1.01
#